data_AF-A0A353U1B9-F1
#
_entry.id   AF-A0A353U1B9-F1
#
_cell.length_a   1.000
_cell.length_b   1.000
_cell.length_c   1.000
_cell.angle_alpha   90.00
_cell.angle_beta   90.00
_cell.angle_gamma   90.00
#
_symmetry.space_group_name_H-M   'P 1'
#
loop_
_entity.id
_entity.type
_entity.pdbx_description
1 polymer ?
#
loop_
_entity_poly.entity_id
_entity_poly.type
_entity_poly.pdbx_seq_one_letter_code
_entity_poly.pdbx_strand_id
1 'polypeptide(L)'
;MSYIAVILITLFISAMLTGSEMAFLSSNKLMIEINRQRYPLYSKLTDIFYNNRQFFISTIFTGNLIALVVFAITLAVYSSADLMELTSSSFLTLSIQILLATIVILLFTRFLPKLIFRLNPIR
;
A
#
# COMPACT_ATOMS: atom_id res chain seq x y z
N MET A 1 15.63 -13.42 -12.53
CA MET A 1 14.93 -13.00 -11.31
C MET A 1 13.47 -13.39 -11.44
N SER A 2 12.88 -14.07 -10.45
CA SER A 2 11.47 -14.47 -10.54
C SER A 2 10.59 -13.23 -10.40
N TYR A 3 9.88 -12.83 -11.47
CA TYR A 3 8.94 -11.69 -11.48
C TYR A 3 7.91 -11.78 -10.33
N ILE A 4 7.57 -13.01 -9.92
CA ILE A 4 6.69 -13.30 -8.79
C ILE A 4 7.25 -12.73 -7.48
N ALA A 5 8.57 -12.84 -7.25
CA ALA A 5 9.18 -12.28 -6.05
C ALA A 5 9.07 -10.75 -6.00
N VAL A 6 9.25 -10.08 -7.15
CA VAL A 6 9.11 -8.62 -7.26
C VAL A 6 7.66 -8.20 -7.02
N ILE A 7 6.68 -8.93 -7.56
CA ILE A 7 5.25 -8.71 -7.33
C ILE A 7 4.90 -8.83 -5.83
N LEU A 8 5.39 -9.88 -5.16
CA LEU A 8 5.10 -10.10 -3.74
C LEU A 8 5.72 -9.01 -2.86
N ILE A 9 6.98 -8.64 -3.13
CA ILE A 9 7.68 -7.60 -2.35
C ILE A 9 7.01 -6.23 -2.56
N THR A 10 6.66 -5.87 -3.79
CA THR A 10 6.01 -4.58 -4.09
C THR A 10 4.63 -4.48 -3.46
N LEU A 11 3.82 -5.55 -3.51
CA LEU A 11 2.52 -5.60 -2.83
C LEU A 11 2.67 -5.52 -1.31
N PHE A 12 3.67 -6.21 -0.73
CA PHE A 12 3.93 -6.16 0.70
C PHE A 12 4.31 -4.75 1.16
N ILE A 13 5.22 -4.08 0.44
CA ILE A 13 5.62 -2.70 0.72
C ILE A 13 4.41 -1.75 0.61
N SER A 14 3.61 -1.87 -0.45
CA SER A 14 2.41 -1.05 -0.66
C SER A 14 1.37 -1.26 0.46
N ALA A 15 1.16 -2.51 0.89
CA ALA A 15 0.26 -2.84 1.99
C ALA A 15 0.77 -2.29 3.34
N MET A 16 2.07 -2.37 3.62
CA MET A 16 2.67 -1.78 4.83
C MET A 16 2.52 -0.27 4.85
N LEU A 17 2.85 0.42 3.74
CA LEU A 17 2.73 1.87 3.62
C LEU A 17 1.29 2.33 3.84
N THR A 18 0.33 1.68 3.19
CA THR A 18 -1.09 2.02 3.36
C THR A 18 -1.61 1.68 4.77
N GLY A 19 -1.08 0.63 5.39
CA GLY A 19 -1.39 0.30 6.79
C GLY A 19 -0.87 1.38 7.76
N SER A 20 0.35 1.88 7.54
CA SER A 20 0.90 3.00 8.30
C SER A 20 0.08 4.28 8.12
N GLU A 21 -0.41 4.56 6.91
CA GLU A 21 -1.33 5.68 6.65
C GLU A 21 -2.59 5.58 7.53
N MET A 22 -3.25 4.43 7.53
CA MET A 22 -4.49 4.23 8.28
C MET A 22 -4.27 4.25 9.79
N ALA A 23 -3.18 3.67 10.29
CA ALA A 23 -2.82 3.76 11.71
C ALA A 23 -2.59 5.21 12.15
N PHE A 24 -1.89 6.00 11.32
CA PHE A 24 -1.62 7.41 11.60
C PHE A 24 -2.85 8.33 11.43
N LEU A 25 -3.79 7.97 10.56
CA LEU A 25 -5.06 8.70 10.42
C LEU A 25 -6.06 8.38 11.53
N SER A 26 -6.03 7.16 12.08
CA SER A 26 -6.96 6.70 13.13
C SER A 26 -6.55 7.08 14.56
N SER A 27 -5.27 7.36 14.78
CA SER A 27 -4.76 7.86 16.06
C SER A 27 -5.35 9.22 16.43
N ASN A 28 -5.82 9.37 17.67
CA ASN A 28 -6.28 10.65 18.21
C ASN A 28 -5.20 11.27 19.12
N LYS A 29 -5.13 12.62 19.19
CA LYS A 29 -4.18 13.36 20.03
C LYS A 29 -4.20 12.91 21.49
N LEU A 30 -5.41 12.62 22.00
CA LEU A 30 -5.61 12.16 23.38
C LEU A 30 -4.93 10.81 23.66
N MET A 31 -4.89 9.93 22.66
CA MET A 31 -4.25 8.62 22.76
C MET A 31 -2.72 8.69 22.69
N ILE A 32 -2.21 9.68 21.94
CA ILE A 32 -0.78 10.01 21.89
C ILE A 32 -0.33 10.53 23.25
N GLU A 33 -1.10 11.42 23.88
CA GLU A 33 -0.81 11.96 25.21
C GLU A 33 -0.76 10.86 26.29
N ILE A 34 -1.68 9.89 26.23
CA ILE A 34 -1.71 8.72 27.13
C ILE A 34 -0.48 7.84 26.92
N ASN A 35 -0.12 7.56 25.65
CA ASN A 35 1.05 6.74 25.32
C ASN A 35 2.37 7.42 25.68
N ARG A 36 2.43 8.75 25.66
CA ARG A 36 3.60 9.52 26.07
C ARG A 36 3.95 9.32 27.54
N GLN A 37 2.96 9.10 28.40
CA GLN A 37 3.17 8.78 29.81
C GLN A 37 3.62 7.32 30.02
N ARG A 38 3.11 6.36 29.23
CA ARG A 38 3.47 4.94 29.36
C ARG A 38 4.77 4.54 28.66
N TYR A 39 5.11 5.19 27.55
CA TYR A 39 6.17 4.76 26.63
C TYR A 39 6.98 5.97 26.10
N PRO A 40 7.82 6.58 26.95
CA PRO A 40 8.49 7.85 26.64
C PRO A 40 9.51 7.76 25.50
N LEU A 41 10.16 6.62 25.30
CA LEU A 41 11.11 6.40 24.20
C LEU A 41 10.41 6.34 22.83
N TYR A 42 9.29 5.60 22.76
CA TYR A 42 8.52 5.44 21.53
C TYR A 42 7.75 6.71 21.17
N SER A 43 7.27 7.45 22.18
CA SER A 43 6.61 8.75 21.99
C SER A 43 7.48 9.77 21.26
N LYS A 44 8.78 9.85 21.59
CA LYS A 44 9.71 10.76 20.91
C LYS A 44 9.83 10.46 19.42
N LEU A 45 9.80 9.19 19.04
CA LEU A 45 9.88 8.78 17.64
C LEU A 45 8.60 9.19 16.89
N THR A 46 7.43 8.94 17.49
CA THR A 46 6.15 9.31 16.91
C THR A 46 5.95 10.83 16.82
N ASP A 47 6.44 11.60 17.81
CA ASP A 47 6.30 13.05 17.85
C ASP A 47 6.95 13.75 16.65
N ILE A 48 8.07 13.21 16.12
CA ILE A 48 8.73 13.71 14.91
C ILE A 48 7.80 13.61 13.69
N PHE A 49 7.10 12.49 13.56
CA PHE A 49 6.17 12.24 12.45
C PHE A 49 4.86 13.02 12.61
N TYR A 50 4.35 13.19 13.84
CA TYR A 50 3.14 14.01 14.09
C TYR A 50 3.37 15.50 13.89
N ASN A 51 4.53 16.03 14.30
CA ASN A 51 4.87 17.45 14.07
C ASN A 51 4.93 17.77 12.57
N ASN A 52 5.31 16.81 11.74
CA ASN A 52 5.36 16.95 10.28
C ASN A 52 4.33 16.05 9.58
N ARG A 53 3.10 16.00 10.13
CA ARG A 53 1.99 15.17 9.64
C ARG A 53 1.80 15.22 8.12
N GLN A 54 1.85 16.41 7.53
CA GLN A 54 1.64 16.58 6.10
C GLN A 54 2.77 15.95 5.27
N PHE A 55 4.02 16.11 5.69
CA PHE A 55 5.16 15.52 5.01
C PHE A 55 5.18 13.99 5.13
N PHE A 56 4.82 13.46 6.30
CA PHE A 56 4.71 12.03 6.53
C PHE A 56 3.64 11.37 5.65
N ILE A 57 2.42 11.92 5.65
CA ILE A 57 1.33 11.40 4.80
C ILE A 57 1.70 11.51 3.33
N SER A 58 2.28 12.64 2.89
CA SER A 58 2.71 12.80 1.50
C SER A 58 3.76 11.76 1.11
N THR A 59 4.73 11.48 1.96
CA THR A 59 5.80 10.50 1.70
C THR A 59 5.23 9.08 1.57
N ILE A 60 4.30 8.70 2.47
CA ILE A 60 3.61 7.41 2.40
C ILE A 60 2.80 7.32 1.10
N PHE A 61 2.05 8.36 0.76
CA PHE A 61 1.22 8.39 -0.44
C PHE A 61 2.08 8.26 -1.72
N THR A 62 3.17 9.03 -1.82
CA THR A 62 4.11 8.94 -2.95
C THR A 62 4.80 7.59 -3.03
N GLY A 63 5.29 7.04 -1.91
CA GLY A 63 5.92 5.72 -1.87
C GLY A 63 4.97 4.61 -2.31
N ASN A 64 3.70 4.71 -1.89
CA ASN A 64 2.67 3.77 -2.30
C ASN A 64 2.40 3.84 -3.80
N LEU A 65 2.29 5.04 -4.37
CA LEU A 65 2.14 5.22 -5.82
C LEU A 65 3.31 4.59 -6.59
N ILE A 66 4.55 4.79 -6.14
CA ILE A 66 5.73 4.20 -6.78
C ILE A 66 5.65 2.66 -6.75
N ALA A 67 5.33 2.06 -5.60
CA ALA A 67 5.20 0.62 -5.46
C ALA A 67 4.14 0.04 -6.42
N LEU A 68 3.02 0.74 -6.59
CA LEU A 68 1.95 0.34 -7.51
C LEU A 68 2.35 0.43 -8.98
N VAL A 69 3.10 1.45 -9.37
CA VAL A 69 3.62 1.58 -10.74
C VAL A 69 4.57 0.41 -11.04
N VAL A 70 5.48 0.10 -10.12
CA VAL A 70 6.40 -1.05 -10.28
C VAL A 70 5.63 -2.36 -10.36
N PHE A 71 4.63 -2.56 -9.50
CA PHE A 71 3.75 -3.73 -9.55
C PHE A 71 3.05 -3.87 -10.90
N ALA A 72 2.41 -2.80 -11.39
CA ALA A 72 1.66 -2.83 -12.64
C ALA A 72 2.54 -3.15 -13.86
N ILE A 73 3.73 -2.55 -13.94
CA ILE A 73 4.70 -2.84 -15.01
C ILE A 73 5.15 -4.30 -14.92
N THR A 74 5.50 -4.77 -13.72
CA THR A 74 5.97 -6.15 -13.50
C THR A 74 4.90 -7.18 -13.86
N LEU A 75 3.64 -6.92 -13.48
CA LEU A 75 2.49 -7.77 -13.80
C LEU A 75 2.21 -7.80 -15.31
N ALA A 76 2.27 -6.65 -15.99
CA ALA A 76 2.07 -6.56 -17.43
C ALA A 76 3.15 -7.33 -18.20
N VAL A 77 4.42 -7.21 -17.80
CA VAL A 77 5.53 -7.97 -18.39
C VAL A 77 5.37 -9.46 -18.13
N TYR A 78 5.05 -9.86 -16.89
CA TYR A 78 4.86 -11.27 -16.53
C TYR A 78 3.72 -11.94 -17.31
N SER A 79 2.57 -11.26 -17.43
CA SER A 79 1.39 -11.83 -18.10
C SER A 79 1.36 -11.66 -19.62
N SER A 80 2.35 -10.97 -20.20
CA SER A 80 2.36 -10.63 -21.63
C SER A 80 2.45 -11.85 -22.55
N ALA A 81 3.24 -12.86 -22.19
CA ALA A 81 3.39 -14.08 -23.00
C ALA A 81 2.11 -14.93 -22.97
N ASP A 82 1.60 -15.22 -21.77
CA ASP A 82 0.42 -16.09 -21.59
C ASP A 82 -0.87 -15.49 -22.20
N LEU A 83 -1.04 -14.17 -22.10
CA LEU A 83 -2.25 -13.51 -22.61
C LEU A 83 -2.24 -13.28 -24.12
N MET A 84 -1.05 -13.15 -24.71
CA MET A 84 -0.91 -12.94 -26.16
C MET A 84 -1.22 -14.23 -26.93
N GLU A 85 -0.90 -15.40 -26.38
CA GLU A 85 -1.34 -16.70 -26.91
C GLU A 85 -2.86 -16.87 -26.83
N LEU A 86 -3.51 -16.37 -25.76
CA LEU A 86 -4.93 -16.58 -25.54
C LEU A 86 -5.84 -15.66 -26.37
N THR A 87 -5.41 -14.42 -26.62
CA THR A 87 -6.30 -13.39 -27.18
C THR A 87 -5.96 -12.97 -28.60
N SER A 88 -4.78 -13.31 -29.14
CA SER A 88 -4.32 -12.98 -30.52
C SER A 88 -4.39 -11.50 -30.92
N SER A 89 -4.79 -10.62 -30.00
CA SER A 89 -5.14 -9.22 -30.19
C SER A 89 -4.53 -8.41 -29.05
N SER A 90 -3.59 -7.52 -29.40
CA SER A 90 -2.86 -6.71 -28.42
C SER A 90 -3.78 -5.80 -27.60
N PHE A 91 -4.89 -5.34 -28.19
CA PHE A 91 -5.85 -4.46 -27.49
C PHE A 91 -6.62 -5.19 -26.38
N LEU A 92 -7.06 -6.42 -26.64
CA LEU A 92 -7.76 -7.26 -25.66
C LEU A 92 -6.82 -7.67 -24.53
N THR A 93 -5.57 -8.05 -24.86
CA THR A 93 -4.54 -8.34 -23.86
C THR A 93 -4.35 -7.18 -22.89
N LEU A 94 -4.12 -5.97 -23.41
CA LEU A 94 -3.88 -4.77 -22.58
C LEU A 94 -5.10 -4.42 -21.72
N SER A 95 -6.31 -4.55 -22.26
CA SER A 95 -7.55 -4.26 -21.53
C SER A 95 -7.74 -5.19 -20.32
N ILE A 96 -7.48 -6.49 -20.52
CA ILE A 96 -7.55 -7.50 -19.44
C ILE A 96 -6.48 -7.24 -18.38
N GLN A 97 -5.24 -6.92 -18.81
CA GLN A 97 -4.16 -6.59 -17.88
C GLN A 97 -4.49 -5.38 -17.00
N ILE A 98 -5.03 -4.31 -17.57
CA ILE A 98 -5.42 -3.11 -16.82
C ILE A 98 -6.54 -3.42 -15.83
N LEU A 99 -7.55 -4.19 -16.24
CA LEU A 99 -8.65 -4.61 -15.36
C LEU A 99 -8.14 -5.45 -14.18
N LEU A 100 -7.33 -6.48 -14.45
CA LEU A 100 -6.74 -7.33 -13.42
C LEU A 100 -5.84 -6.54 -12.47
N ALA A 101 -4.95 -5.69 -13.00
CA ALA A 101 -4.10 -4.84 -12.20
C ALA A 101 -4.94 -3.94 -11.29
N THR A 102 -5.99 -3.30 -11.81
CA THR A 102 -6.85 -2.41 -11.03
C THR A 102 -7.57 -3.15 -9.91
N ILE A 103 -8.08 -4.35 -10.15
CA ILE A 103 -8.74 -5.17 -9.13
C ILE A 103 -7.75 -5.52 -8.00
N VAL A 104 -6.56 -6.00 -8.34
CA VAL A 104 -5.52 -6.34 -7.36
C VAL A 104 -5.11 -5.11 -6.56
N ILE A 105 -4.85 -3.98 -7.23
CA ILE A 105 -4.46 -2.73 -6.58
C ILE A 105 -5.56 -2.26 -5.61
N LEU A 106 -6.83 -2.27 -6.02
CA LEU A 106 -7.93 -1.84 -5.15
C LEU A 106 -8.07 -2.73 -3.91
N LEU A 107 -7.94 -4.05 -4.09
CA LEU A 107 -8.01 -5.02 -3.00
C LEU A 107 -6.89 -4.78 -1.97
N PHE A 108 -5.64 -4.85 -2.41
CA PHE A 108 -4.49 -4.85 -1.50
C PHE A 108 -4.19 -3.48 -0.90
N THR A 109 -4.43 -2.42 -1.66
CA THR A 109 -4.01 -1.07 -1.25
C THR A 109 -5.11 -0.36 -0.51
N ARG A 110 -6.35 -0.42 -1.00
CA ARG A 110 -7.44 0.38 -0.44
C ARG A 110 -8.40 -0.42 0.43
N PHE A 111 -8.68 -1.66 0.08
CA PHE A 111 -9.76 -2.41 0.72
C PHE A 111 -9.29 -3.20 1.94
N LEU A 112 -8.25 -4.03 1.79
CA LEU A 112 -7.72 -4.86 2.87
C LEU A 112 -7.28 -4.05 4.10
N PRO A 113 -6.43 -3.01 3.97
CA PRO A 113 -6.00 -2.23 5.12
C PRO A 113 -7.20 -1.56 5.81
N LYS A 114 -8.12 -0.95 5.03
CA LYS A 114 -9.30 -0.30 5.60
C LYS A 114 -10.19 -1.27 6.37
N LEU A 115 -10.34 -2.51 5.91
CA LEU A 115 -11.09 -3.54 6.64
C LEU A 115 -10.39 -3.93 7.94
N ILE A 116 -9.10 -4.24 7.89
CA ILE A 116 -8.32 -4.69 9.05
C ILE A 116 -8.31 -3.60 10.14
N PHE A 117 -8.02 -2.35 9.77
CA PHE A 117 -7.97 -1.24 10.73
C PHE A 117 -9.36 -0.77 11.20
N ARG A 118 -10.44 -1.03 10.45
CA ARG A 118 -11.82 -0.82 10.95
C ARG A 118 -12.25 -1.85 11.97
N LEU A 119 -11.80 -3.10 11.82
CA LEU A 119 -12.16 -4.18 12.73
C LEU A 119 -11.42 -4.08 14.07
N ASN A 120 -10.26 -3.42 14.09
CA ASN A 120 -9.47 -3.21 15.30
C ASN A 120 -9.06 -1.73 15.43
N PRO A 121 -10.02 -0.82 15.69
CA PRO A 121 -9.68 0.56 16.02
C PRO A 121 -8.80 0.51 17.26
N ILE A 122 -7.62 1.14 17.16
CA ILE A 122 -6.60 1.19 18.22
C ILE A 122 -7.30 1.45 19.56
N ARG A 123 -7.21 0.48 20.48
CA ARG A 123 -7.66 0.56 21.88
C ARG A 123 -6.54 1.05 22.77
#